data_AF-A0A845CUK6-F1
#
_entry.id   AF-A0A845CUK6-F1
#
_cell.length_a   1.000
_cell.length_b   1.000
_cell.length_c   1.000
_cell.angle_alpha   90.00
_cell.angle_beta   90.00
_cell.angle_gamma   90.00
#
_symmetry.space_group_name_H-M   'P 1'
#
loop_
_entity.id
_entity.type
_entity.pdbx_description
1 polymer ?
#
loop_
_entity_poly.entity_id
_entity_poly.type
_entity_poly.pdbx_seq_one_letter_code
_entity_poly.pdbx_strand_id
1 'polypeptide(L)'
;PLKFILTGGERHDMTQAEALLAPFDFDAVIADRGYDSDLLREPLATPKVEVVIPSRRKRTQPQDYDRICYQERNIVERFINKLK
;
A
#
# COMPACT_ATOMS: atom_id res chain seq x y z
N PRO A 1 0.93 15.24 -3.85
CA PRO A 1 2.37 15.43 -3.56
C PRO A 1 3.09 14.08 -3.50
N LEU A 2 4.37 14.01 -3.87
CA LEU A 2 5.15 12.77 -3.97
C LEU A 2 6.19 12.71 -2.85
N LYS A 3 6.26 11.61 -2.09
CA LYS A 3 7.20 11.41 -0.99
C LYS A 3 7.95 10.10 -1.17
N PHE A 4 9.25 10.13 -0.89
CA PHE A 4 10.12 8.96 -0.85
C PHE A 4 10.86 8.93 0.48
N ILE A 5 11.08 7.72 1.00
CA ILE A 5 11.96 7.48 2.14
C ILE A 5 13.05 6.53 1.64
N LEU A 6 14.31 6.95 1.76
CA LEU A 6 15.46 6.12 1.40
C LEU A 6 15.99 5.45 2.67
N THR A 7 16.04 4.13 2.67
CA THR A 7 16.61 3.33 3.76
C THR A 7 17.99 2.80 3.39
N GLY A 8 18.92 2.76 4.34
CA GLY A 8 20.22 2.14 4.14
C GLY A 8 20.16 0.61 4.25
N GLY A 9 20.87 -0.07 3.36
CA GLY A 9 20.98 -1.54 3.31
C GLY A 9 19.72 -2.23 2.80
N GLU A 10 19.68 -3.56 2.92
CA GLU A 10 18.45 -4.33 2.65
C GLU A 10 17.50 -4.23 3.85
N ARG A 11 16.48 -3.37 3.72
CA ARG A 11 15.40 -3.25 4.71
C ARG A 11 14.07 -3.53 4.04
N HIS A 12 13.16 -4.09 4.83
CA HIS A 12 11.82 -4.37 4.35
C HIS A 12 11.00 -3.07 4.28
N ASP A 13 10.53 -2.73 3.08
CA ASP A 13 9.82 -1.48 2.78
C ASP A 13 8.58 -1.24 3.66
N MET A 14 7.89 -2.31 4.08
CA MET A 14 6.73 -2.22 5.00
C MET A 14 7.02 -1.38 6.24
N THR A 15 8.25 -1.39 6.76
CA THR A 15 8.61 -0.61 7.97
C THR A 15 8.46 0.89 7.78
N GLN A 16 8.41 1.36 6.53
CA GLN A 16 8.27 2.78 6.18
C GLN A 16 6.86 3.13 5.69
N ALA A 17 5.98 2.13 5.48
CA ALA A 17 4.66 2.34 4.88
C ALA A 17 3.80 3.32 5.70
N GLU A 18 3.75 3.18 7.02
CA GLU A 18 3.01 4.09 7.90
C GLU A 18 3.57 5.53 7.82
N ALA A 19 4.89 5.69 7.88
CA ALA A 19 5.55 7.00 7.78
C ALA A 19 5.37 7.67 6.40
N LEU A 20 5.18 6.88 5.35
CA LEU A 20 4.87 7.36 4.00
C LEU A 20 3.42 7.86 3.89
N LEU A 21 2.48 7.22 4.59
CA LEU A 21 1.06 7.56 4.54
C LEU A 21 0.68 8.70 5.50
N ALA A 22 1.32 8.80 6.66
CA ALA A 22 1.00 9.79 7.70
C ALA A 22 0.80 11.26 7.26
N PRO A 23 1.55 11.83 6.29
CA PRO A 23 1.41 13.24 5.92
C PRO A 23 0.31 13.53 4.87
N PHE A 24 -0.47 12.53 4.45
CA PHE A 24 -1.44 12.68 3.36
C PHE A 24 -2.85 12.33 3.81
N ASP A 25 -3.82 13.14 3.37
CA ASP A 25 -5.23 12.74 3.31
C ASP A 25 -5.47 12.03 1.98
N PHE A 26 -6.16 10.89 2.02
CA PHE A 26 -6.47 10.09 0.84
C PHE A 26 -7.80 9.36 1.02
N ASP A 27 -8.52 9.19 -0.09
CA ASP A 27 -9.78 8.43 -0.10
C ASP A 27 -9.55 6.93 -0.24
N ALA A 28 -8.43 6.52 -0.84
CA ALA A 28 -8.06 5.13 -1.04
C ALA A 28 -6.54 4.91 -0.97
N VAL A 29 -6.13 3.74 -0.47
CA VAL A 29 -4.75 3.26 -0.46
C VAL A 29 -4.65 2.00 -1.31
N ILE A 30 -3.89 2.08 -2.39
CA ILE A 30 -3.62 0.96 -3.29
C ILE A 30 -2.21 0.46 -3.02
N ALA A 31 -2.07 -0.82 -2.68
CA ALA A 31 -0.75 -1.42 -2.48
C ALA A 31 -0.73 -2.90 -2.87
N ASP A 32 0.47 -3.40 -3.16
CA ASP A 32 0.65 -4.80 -3.50
C ASP A 32 0.37 -5.74 -2.33
N ARG A 33 0.13 -7.01 -2.66
CA ARG A 33 -0.05 -8.10 -1.68
C ARG A 33 1.07 -8.16 -0.62
N GLY A 34 2.28 -7.73 -0.97
CA GLY A 34 3.40 -7.59 -0.04
C GLY A 34 3.12 -6.66 1.14
N TYR A 35 2.16 -5.74 1.01
CA TYR A 35 1.75 -4.78 2.03
C TYR A 35 0.54 -5.21 2.87
N ASP A 36 0.02 -6.42 2.66
CA ASP A 36 -1.04 -6.96 3.51
C ASP A 36 -0.50 -7.29 4.92
N SER A 37 -0.69 -6.37 5.85
CA SER A 37 -0.35 -6.50 7.26
C SER A 37 -1.37 -5.77 8.10
N ASP A 38 -1.74 -6.33 9.25
CA ASP A 38 -2.65 -5.69 10.18
C ASP A 38 -2.08 -4.35 10.69
N LEU A 39 -0.75 -4.24 10.86
CA LEU A 39 -0.07 -2.97 11.18
C LEU A 39 -0.32 -1.86 10.16
N LEU A 40 -0.53 -2.20 8.89
CA LEU A 40 -0.87 -1.23 7.86
C LEU A 40 -2.38 -1.00 7.75
N ARG A 41 -3.18 -2.05 7.93
CA ARG A 41 -4.63 -2.01 7.69
C ARG A 41 -5.39 -1.42 8.87
N GLU A 42 -4.97 -1.66 10.10
CA GLU A 42 -5.64 -1.15 11.32
C GLU A 42 -5.68 0.39 11.38
N PRO A 43 -4.57 1.12 11.15
CA PRO A 43 -4.62 2.58 11.13
C PRO A 43 -5.47 3.14 9.99
N LEU A 44 -5.58 2.39 8.89
CA LEU A 44 -6.36 2.76 7.71
C LEU A 44 -7.83 2.34 7.81
N ALA A 45 -8.22 1.54 8.81
CA ALA A 45 -9.58 1.04 9.00
C ALA A 45 -10.53 2.12 9.53
N THR A 46 -10.61 3.23 8.81
CA THR A 46 -11.51 4.34 9.08
C THR A 46 -12.59 4.40 7.99
N PRO A 47 -13.80 4.91 8.28
CA PRO A 47 -14.87 4.98 7.28
C PRO A 47 -14.56 5.85 6.05
N LYS A 48 -13.47 6.62 6.09
CA LYS A 48 -13.09 7.59 5.05
C LYS A 48 -12.04 7.06 4.08
N VAL A 49 -11.40 5.94 4.39
CA VAL A 49 -10.28 5.41 3.62
C VAL A 49 -10.59 4.01 3.13
N GLU A 50 -10.56 3.81 1.82
CA GLU A 50 -10.66 2.49 1.22
C GLU A 50 -9.29 1.80 1.14
N VAL A 51 -9.19 0.59 1.67
CA VAL A 51 -7.94 -0.19 1.67
C VAL A 51 -7.94 -1.21 0.53
N VAL A 52 -7.35 -0.84 -0.60
CA VAL A 52 -7.30 -1.63 -1.83
C VAL A 52 -5.99 -2.43 -1.90
N ILE A 53 -5.88 -3.43 -1.02
CA ILE A 53 -4.68 -4.28 -0.90
C ILE A 53 -5.10 -5.75 -0.97
N PRO A 54 -4.65 -6.54 -1.96
CA PRO A 54 -4.99 -7.95 -2.02
C PRO A 54 -4.47 -8.71 -0.80
N SER A 55 -5.30 -9.61 -0.27
CA SER A 55 -4.89 -10.47 0.83
C SER A 55 -3.74 -11.42 0.44
N ARG A 56 -2.80 -11.65 1.36
CA ARG A 56 -1.76 -12.67 1.26
C ARG A 56 -2.39 -14.05 1.30
N ARG A 57 -1.77 -14.98 0.58
CA ARG A 57 -2.23 -16.38 0.47
C ARG A 57 -2.39 -17.08 1.82
N LYS A 58 -1.59 -16.69 2.83
CA LYS A 58 -1.60 -17.30 4.17
C LYS A 58 -2.49 -16.57 5.19
N ARG A 59 -3.22 -15.52 4.78
CA ARG A 59 -4.10 -14.79 5.71
C ARG A 59 -5.27 -15.68 6.10
N THR A 60 -5.51 -15.84 7.40
CA THR A 60 -6.59 -16.68 7.96
C THR A 60 -7.97 -16.20 7.52
N GLN A 61 -8.15 -14.89 7.44
CA GLN A 61 -9.39 -14.25 6.98
C GLN A 61 -9.05 -13.30 5.83
N PRO A 62 -9.17 -13.77 4.57
CA PRO A 62 -9.00 -12.89 3.41
C PRO A 62 -10.01 -11.76 3.45
N GLN A 63 -9.53 -10.55 3.24
CA GLN A 63 -10.36 -9.36 3.03
C GLN A 63 -10.57 -9.12 1.54
N ASP A 64 -11.79 -8.78 1.18
CA ASP A 64 -12.13 -8.27 -0.15
C ASP A 64 -11.53 -6.88 -0.38
N TYR A 65 -11.36 -6.54 -1.65
CA TYR A 65 -10.81 -5.28 -2.11
C TYR A 65 -11.38 -4.95 -3.48
N ASP A 66 -11.47 -3.66 -3.83
CA ASP A 66 -11.89 -3.25 -5.16
C ASP A 66 -10.82 -3.60 -6.21
N ARG A 67 -11.13 -4.59 -7.05
CA ARG A 67 -10.25 -5.06 -8.12
C ARG A 67 -10.14 -4.09 -9.28
N ILE A 68 -11.13 -3.22 -9.48
CA ILE A 68 -11.09 -2.19 -10.53
C ILE A 68 -10.11 -1.12 -10.08
N CYS A 69 -10.29 -0.58 -8.87
CA CYS A 69 -9.36 0.37 -8.27
C CYS A 69 -7.92 -0.19 -8.20
N TYR A 70 -7.76 -1.48 -7.88
CA TYR A 70 -6.44 -2.13 -7.84
C TYR A 70 -5.68 -2.08 -9.18
N GLN A 71 -6.35 -1.96 -10.33
CA GLN A 71 -5.69 -1.86 -11.64
C GLN A 71 -4.89 -0.57 -11.82
N GLU A 72 -5.25 0.50 -11.09
CA GLU A 72 -4.57 1.79 -11.14
C GLU A 72 -3.10 1.72 -10.69
N ARG A 73 -2.72 0.67 -9.93
CA ARG A 73 -1.31 0.45 -9.54
C ARG A 73 -0.35 0.37 -10.73
N ASN A 74 -0.84 -0.02 -11.91
CA ASN A 74 -0.05 -0.10 -13.14
C ASN A 74 0.54 1.27 -13.53
N ILE A 75 -0.08 2.40 -13.13
CA ILE A 75 0.49 3.73 -13.33
C ILE A 75 1.81 3.86 -12.56
N VAL A 76 1.82 3.44 -11.29
CA VAL A 76 3.01 3.46 -10.42
C VAL A 76 4.07 2.47 -10.93
N GLU A 77 3.67 1.25 -11.31
CA GLU A 77 4.60 0.25 -11.86
C GLU A 77 5.28 0.74 -13.14
N ARG A 78 4.53 1.37 -14.06
CA ARG A 78 5.07 1.98 -15.28
C ARG A 78 6.02 3.12 -14.98
N PHE A 79 5.71 3.94 -13.98
CA PHE A 79 6.59 5.02 -13.54
C PHE A 79 7.92 4.46 -13.02
N ILE A 80 7.89 3.48 -12.12
CA ILE A 80 9.10 2.83 -11.58
C ILE A 80 9.91 2.17 -12.71
N ASN A 81 9.26 1.49 -13.65
CA ASN A 81 9.96 0.87 -14.77
C ASN A 81 10.65 1.87 -15.71
N LYS A 82 10.21 3.12 -15.76
CA LYS A 82 10.92 4.20 -16.50
C LYS A 82 12.11 4.76 -15.73
N LEU A 83 12.17 4.57 -14.42
CA LEU A 83 13.27 5.03 -13.57
C LEU A 83 14.42 4.03 -13.46
N LYS A 84 14.18 2.78 -13.89
CA LYS A 84 15.20 1.74 -14.02
C LYS A 84 16.01 1.95 -15.30
#